data_AF-A0A0X8X9J2-F1
#
_entry.id   AF-A0A0X8X9J2-F1
#
_cell.length_a   1.000
_cell.length_b   1.000
_cell.length_c   1.000
_cell.angle_alpha   90.00
_cell.angle_beta   90.00
_cell.angle_gamma   90.00
#
_symmetry.space_group_name_H-M   'P 1'
#
loop_
_entity.id
_entity.type
_entity.pdbx_description
1 polymer ?
#
loop_
_entity_poly.entity_id
_entity_poly.type
_entity_poly.pdbx_seq_one_letter_code
_entity_poly.pdbx_strand_id
1 'polypeptide(L)'
;MADTATAGPRKTITVDGTEIVLLGTAHISQASTDEVIAEIGSGQYDAVAVELCESRLRSLTDPHYLENLDLFQVLREGRGGLIMANLALGAYQQRLAEQLGVEPGAELKAAAQQAEDNGAELVLIDREVGTTMRRLYRNVPWYQRFGLIGGLVASVATSQKIDSEDVERLKKGDIMESTFREMAQSSKTLYKPLIEERDRYMAARVLEQCAGKFRKVLVVLGAGHLEGVASALEQPTPKPAAEVKELDTCPPPSRWPKFLAWAVVVIVLSGFALGFAQSPELGWTLVATWVLLNGGLSALGVAIAYGHPITVAGAFLAAPLTSLNPTIGAGFVAAAIELTVRRPRVGDFRSLRKHVTRWQGWWTNRVARTLLVFLFASIGSAAGTYLAGARIIERLISA
;
A
#
# COMPACT_ATOMS: atom_id res chain seq x y z
N MET A 1 -9.15 1.64 47.25
CA MET A 1 -8.82 0.50 46.39
C MET A 1 -9.02 0.98 44.97
N ALA A 2 -7.91 1.30 44.28
CA ALA A 2 -7.96 1.75 42.90
C ALA A 2 -8.23 0.53 42.02
N ASP A 3 -9.31 0.63 41.24
CA ASP A 3 -9.77 -0.38 40.31
C ASP A 3 -8.71 -0.56 39.22
N THR A 4 -8.02 -1.71 39.21
CA THR A 4 -7.09 -2.12 38.15
C THR A 4 -7.92 -2.49 36.91
N ALA A 5 -8.44 -1.49 36.21
CA ALA A 5 -9.21 -1.67 34.99
C ALA A 5 -8.30 -1.56 33.77
N THR A 6 -8.43 -2.56 32.89
CA THR A 6 -7.83 -2.78 31.56
C THR A 6 -6.39 -3.30 31.54
N ALA A 7 -6.25 -4.64 31.67
CA ALA A 7 -5.04 -5.34 31.26
C ALA A 7 -5.27 -5.90 29.85
N GLY A 8 -4.74 -5.24 28.82
CA GLY A 8 -4.61 -5.82 27.49
C GLY A 8 -3.84 -7.14 27.54
N PRO A 9 -3.98 -7.99 26.51
CA PRO A 9 -3.30 -9.29 26.47
C PRO A 9 -1.79 -9.08 26.57
N ARG A 10 -1.13 -9.82 27.47
CA ARG A 10 0.28 -9.66 27.76
C ARG A 10 1.00 -10.99 27.90
N LYS A 11 2.27 -11.01 27.51
CA LYS A 11 3.18 -12.15 27.70
C LYS A 11 4.56 -11.66 28.08
N THR A 12 5.22 -12.37 28.98
CA THR A 12 6.60 -12.08 29.37
C THR A 12 7.49 -13.24 28.96
N ILE A 13 8.57 -12.94 28.25
CA ILE A 13 9.54 -13.90 27.74
C ILE A 13 10.93 -13.41 28.12
N THR A 14 11.81 -14.30 28.53
CA THR A 14 13.21 -13.95 28.82
C THR A 14 14.11 -14.52 27.73
N VAL A 15 14.90 -13.66 27.08
CA VAL A 15 15.87 -14.05 26.05
C VAL A 15 17.20 -13.38 26.33
N ASP A 16 18.29 -14.16 26.38
CA ASP A 16 19.66 -13.68 26.62
C ASP A 16 19.80 -12.76 27.85
N GLY A 17 19.03 -13.03 28.91
CA GLY A 17 19.02 -12.25 30.15
C GLY A 17 18.18 -10.96 30.09
N THR A 18 17.56 -10.66 28.96
CA THR A 18 16.60 -9.55 28.79
C THR A 18 15.18 -10.03 29.05
N GLU A 19 14.46 -9.36 29.95
CA GLU A 19 13.03 -9.57 30.16
C GLU A 19 12.23 -8.77 29.12
N ILE A 20 11.54 -9.47 28.22
CA ILE A 20 10.73 -8.90 27.14
C ILE A 20 9.25 -9.02 27.54
N VAL A 21 8.59 -7.89 27.73
CA VAL A 21 7.15 -7.82 28.02
C VAL A 21 6.42 -7.43 26.74
N LEU A 22 5.63 -8.34 26.19
CA LEU A 22 4.75 -8.09 25.05
C LEU A 22 3.41 -7.56 25.55
N LEU A 23 2.98 -6.41 25.03
CA LEU A 23 1.68 -5.80 25.28
C LEU A 23 0.90 -5.70 23.96
N GLY A 24 -0.21 -6.44 23.89
CA GLY A 24 -1.13 -6.42 22.76
C GLY A 24 -2.13 -5.28 22.88
N THR A 25 -2.23 -4.48 21.84
CA THR A 25 -3.06 -3.28 21.78
C THR A 25 -4.09 -3.37 20.66
N ALA A 26 -5.22 -2.69 20.80
CA ALA A 26 -6.18 -2.52 19.72
C ALA A 26 -5.99 -1.12 19.10
N HIS A 27 -5.67 -1.06 17.80
CA HIS A 27 -5.29 0.17 17.06
C HIS A 27 -6.35 1.29 16.98
N ILE A 28 -7.52 1.07 17.59
CA ILE A 28 -8.73 1.91 17.53
C ILE A 28 -9.36 1.95 18.94
N SER A 29 -8.54 1.90 19.99
CA SER A 29 -8.99 1.85 21.39
C SER A 29 -8.29 2.89 22.26
N GLN A 30 -9.08 3.81 22.84
CA GLN A 30 -8.55 4.77 23.82
C GLN A 30 -8.00 4.04 25.06
N ALA A 31 -8.67 2.98 25.51
CA ALA A 31 -8.22 2.19 26.65
C ALA A 31 -6.82 1.59 26.42
N SER A 32 -6.52 1.13 25.19
CA SER A 32 -5.17 0.64 24.85
C SER A 32 -4.14 1.77 24.86
N THR A 33 -4.52 2.99 24.49
CA THR A 33 -3.63 4.15 24.53
C THR A 33 -3.31 4.53 25.98
N ASP A 34 -4.33 4.58 26.84
CA ASP A 34 -4.17 4.93 28.25
C ASP A 34 -3.33 3.88 29.00
N GLU A 35 -3.51 2.59 28.68
CA GLU A 35 -2.70 1.50 29.24
C GLU A 35 -1.22 1.64 28.83
N VAL A 36 -0.93 1.90 27.55
CA VAL A 36 0.43 2.12 27.06
C VAL A 36 1.10 3.30 27.78
N ILE A 37 0.39 4.41 27.97
CA ILE A 37 0.92 5.58 28.67
C ILE A 37 1.23 5.24 30.13
N ALA A 38 0.32 4.57 30.83
CA ALA A 38 0.51 4.18 32.22
C ALA A 38 1.68 3.18 32.39
N GLU A 39 1.78 2.20 31.49
CA GLU A 39 2.80 1.15 31.57
C GLU A 39 4.21 1.71 31.33
N ILE A 40 4.39 2.55 30.30
CA ILE A 40 5.69 3.19 30.01
C ILE A 40 6.04 4.22 31.09
N GLY A 41 5.05 5.00 31.54
CA GLY A 41 5.21 6.00 32.61
C GLY A 41 5.57 5.41 33.98
N SER A 42 5.51 4.08 34.15
CA SER A 42 6.02 3.40 35.35
C SER A 42 7.56 3.50 35.48
N GLY A 43 8.27 3.83 34.40
CA GLY A 43 9.73 4.01 34.37
C GLY A 43 10.52 2.71 34.55
N GLN A 44 9.89 1.54 34.38
CA GLN A 44 10.54 0.24 34.62
C GLN A 44 11.32 -0.32 33.44
N TYR A 45 11.15 0.27 32.25
CA TYR A 45 11.64 -0.25 30.98
C TYR A 45 12.85 0.55 30.49
N ASP A 46 13.91 -0.13 30.08
CA ASP A 46 15.11 0.52 29.53
C ASP A 46 14.92 0.84 28.03
N ALA A 47 14.06 0.09 27.35
CA ALA A 47 13.70 0.29 25.95
C ALA A 47 12.21 -0.03 25.70
N VAL A 48 11.63 0.69 24.75
CA VAL A 48 10.27 0.47 24.24
C VAL A 48 10.34 0.16 22.75
N ALA A 49 9.96 -1.06 22.38
CA ALA A 49 9.85 -1.49 21.01
C ALA A 49 8.40 -1.32 20.51
N VAL A 50 8.20 -0.75 19.33
CA VAL A 50 6.86 -0.47 18.79
C VAL A 50 6.66 -1.08 17.40
N GLU A 51 5.45 -1.58 17.11
CA GLU A 51 5.01 -2.05 15.77
C GLU A 51 4.88 -0.89 14.77
N LEU A 52 5.96 -0.14 14.57
CA LEU A 52 6.10 0.91 13.58
C LEU A 52 7.41 0.70 12.82
N CYS A 53 7.37 1.07 11.54
CA CYS A 53 8.55 1.31 10.74
C CYS A 53 8.81 2.83 10.66
N GLU A 54 10.00 3.22 10.22
CA GLU A 54 10.44 4.61 10.14
C GLU A 54 9.42 5.49 9.38
N SER A 55 8.95 5.01 8.22
CA SER A 55 8.00 5.76 7.40
C SER A 55 6.63 5.93 8.06
N ARG A 56 6.18 4.97 8.89
CA ARG A 56 4.93 5.07 9.65
C ARG A 56 5.08 6.00 10.85
N LEU A 57 6.18 5.92 11.60
CA LEU A 57 6.44 6.84 12.71
C LEU A 57 6.44 8.28 12.20
N ARG A 58 7.23 8.59 11.17
CA ARG A 58 7.24 9.92 10.53
C ARG A 58 5.87 10.35 10.05
N SER A 59 5.06 9.43 9.51
CA SER A 59 3.71 9.74 9.06
C SER A 59 2.74 10.10 10.20
N LEU A 60 3.02 9.66 11.43
CA LEU A 60 2.24 9.93 12.64
C LEU A 60 2.75 11.16 13.41
N THR A 61 4.06 11.43 13.36
CA THR A 61 4.73 12.51 14.11
C THR A 61 4.97 13.77 13.28
N ASP A 62 5.20 13.65 11.98
CA ASP A 62 5.45 14.76 11.05
C ASP A 62 4.27 14.94 10.05
N PRO A 63 3.39 15.93 10.28
CA PRO A 63 2.31 16.28 9.36
C PRO A 63 2.81 16.69 7.96
N HIS A 64 4.07 17.11 7.84
CA HIS A 64 4.69 17.60 6.61
C HIS A 64 5.44 16.52 5.82
N TYR A 65 5.53 15.28 6.31
CA TYR A 65 6.26 14.20 5.63
C TYR A 65 5.84 13.99 4.17
N LEU A 66 4.53 14.07 3.88
CA LEU A 66 4.00 13.94 2.52
C LEU A 66 4.34 15.13 1.62
N GLU A 67 4.58 16.32 2.19
CA GLU A 67 4.89 17.55 1.44
C GLU A 67 6.24 17.49 0.73
N ASN A 68 7.14 16.63 1.23
CA ASN A 68 8.49 16.46 0.71
C ASN A 68 8.62 15.31 -0.31
N LEU A 69 7.52 14.63 -0.64
CA LEU A 69 7.55 13.57 -1.64
C LEU A 69 7.56 14.15 -3.06
N ASP A 70 8.65 13.91 -3.78
CA ASP A 70 8.71 14.18 -5.22
C ASP A 70 7.83 13.17 -5.97
N LEU A 71 6.63 13.62 -6.35
CA LEU A 71 5.66 12.83 -7.12
C LEU A 71 6.23 12.34 -8.45
N PHE A 72 7.12 13.12 -9.08
CA PHE A 72 7.74 12.72 -10.35
C PHE A 72 8.69 11.54 -10.13
N GLN A 73 9.50 11.60 -9.08
CA GLN A 73 10.40 10.49 -8.70
C GLN A 73 9.60 9.23 -8.33
N VAL A 74 8.55 9.38 -7.52
CA VAL A 74 7.67 8.28 -7.10
C VAL A 74 7.04 7.58 -8.31
N LEU A 75 6.52 8.36 -9.26
CA LEU A 75 5.93 7.82 -10.47
C LEU A 75 6.99 7.09 -11.27
N ARG A 76 8.12 7.74 -11.57
CA ARG A 76 9.26 7.20 -12.34
C ARG A 76 9.78 5.87 -11.80
N GLU A 77 9.82 5.70 -10.49
CA GLU A 77 10.27 4.47 -9.84
C GLU A 77 9.20 3.35 -9.80
N GLY A 78 8.04 3.57 -10.42
CA GLY A 78 6.93 2.62 -10.44
C GLY A 78 6.23 2.47 -9.08
N ARG A 79 6.44 3.42 -8.15
CA ARG A 79 5.85 3.40 -6.81
C ARG A 79 4.47 4.05 -6.75
N GLY A 80 4.05 4.77 -7.79
CA GLY A 80 2.77 5.52 -7.82
C GLY A 80 1.52 4.69 -7.48
N GLY A 81 1.41 3.48 -8.05
CA GLY A 81 0.28 2.59 -7.75
C GLY A 81 0.24 2.11 -6.29
N LEU A 82 1.41 1.85 -5.71
CA LEU A 82 1.55 1.50 -4.29
C LEU A 82 1.16 2.66 -3.38
N ILE A 83 1.58 3.89 -3.72
CA ILE A 83 1.18 5.08 -2.97
C ILE A 83 -0.34 5.27 -3.04
N MET A 84 -0.95 5.10 -4.22
CA MET A 84 -2.42 5.15 -4.33
C MET A 84 -3.12 4.12 -3.47
N ALA A 85 -2.64 2.87 -3.46
CA ALA A 85 -3.20 1.83 -2.62
C ALA A 85 -3.08 2.18 -1.12
N ASN A 86 -1.92 2.66 -0.68
CA ASN A 86 -1.70 3.07 0.70
C ASN A 86 -2.58 4.27 1.10
N LEU A 87 -2.74 5.25 0.21
CA LEU A 87 -3.63 6.40 0.44
C LEU A 87 -5.09 5.97 0.53
N ALA A 88 -5.53 5.04 -0.33
CA ALA A 88 -6.89 4.50 -0.28
C ALA A 88 -7.16 3.69 1.00
N LEU A 89 -6.20 2.86 1.42
CA LEU A 89 -6.31 2.09 2.65
C LEU A 89 -6.28 3.00 3.89
N GLY A 90 -5.37 3.97 3.94
CA GLY A 90 -5.31 4.95 5.02
C GLY A 90 -6.59 5.81 5.08
N ALA A 91 -7.17 6.15 3.93
CA ALA A 91 -8.46 6.83 3.85
C ALA A 91 -9.62 5.99 4.42
N TYR A 92 -9.61 4.68 4.16
CA TYR A 92 -10.57 3.75 4.74
C TYR A 92 -10.40 3.63 6.26
N GLN A 93 -9.17 3.47 6.74
CA GLN A 93 -8.84 3.42 8.17
C GLN A 93 -9.25 4.71 8.89
N GLN A 94 -8.94 5.87 8.31
CA GLN A 94 -9.31 7.17 8.86
C GLN A 94 -10.83 7.34 8.99
N ARG A 95 -11.60 6.92 7.98
CA ARG A 95 -13.07 6.96 8.03
C ARG A 95 -13.64 6.09 9.14
N LEU A 96 -13.10 4.88 9.29
CA LEU A 96 -13.53 3.97 10.35
C LEU A 96 -13.23 4.58 11.72
N ALA A 97 -12.05 5.18 11.89
CA ALA A 97 -11.64 5.81 13.13
C ALA A 97 -12.49 7.05 13.48
N GLU A 98 -12.84 7.90 12.49
CA GLU A 98 -13.78 9.02 12.67
C GLU A 98 -15.17 8.56 13.13
N GLN A 99 -15.66 7.43 12.60
CA GLN A 99 -16.94 6.84 13.03
C GLN A 99 -16.88 6.29 14.46
N LEU A 100 -15.71 5.85 14.89
CA LEU A 100 -15.48 5.26 16.21
C LEU A 100 -15.05 6.29 17.26
N GLY A 101 -14.72 7.52 16.84
CA GLY A 101 -14.32 8.63 17.71
C GLY A 101 -12.89 8.52 18.24
N VAL A 102 -12.02 7.81 17.53
CA VAL A 102 -10.62 7.57 17.97
C VAL A 102 -9.63 7.92 16.84
N GLU A 103 -8.38 8.24 17.20
CA GLU A 103 -7.29 8.43 16.23
C GLU A 103 -6.63 7.08 15.94
N PRO A 104 -6.58 6.62 14.68
CA PRO A 104 -6.00 5.32 14.37
C PRO A 104 -4.48 5.35 14.55
N GLY A 105 -3.94 4.37 15.29
CA GLY A 105 -2.52 4.33 15.63
C GLY A 105 -2.11 5.24 16.79
N ALA A 106 -3.07 5.76 17.55
CA ALA A 106 -2.81 6.62 18.72
C ALA A 106 -1.97 5.91 19.79
N GLU A 107 -2.20 4.61 20.00
CA GLU A 107 -1.49 3.79 20.97
C GLU A 107 0.00 3.67 20.64
N LEU A 108 0.35 3.43 19.37
CA LEU A 108 1.75 3.32 18.94
C LEU A 108 2.45 4.68 18.91
N LYS A 109 1.73 5.75 18.56
CA LYS A 109 2.24 7.12 18.65
C LYS A 109 2.49 7.54 20.09
N ALA A 110 1.57 7.22 21.00
CA ALA A 110 1.73 7.45 22.43
C ALA A 110 2.90 6.65 22.99
N ALA A 111 3.08 5.39 22.57
CA ALA A 111 4.23 4.58 22.96
C ALA A 111 5.57 5.24 22.57
N ALA A 112 5.67 5.72 21.32
CA ALA A 112 6.88 6.39 20.84
C ALA A 112 7.18 7.68 21.62
N GLN A 113 6.16 8.51 21.85
CA GLN A 113 6.34 9.77 22.61
C GLN A 113 6.71 9.49 24.07
N GLN A 114 6.04 8.53 24.72
CA GLN A 114 6.32 8.18 26.11
C GLN A 114 7.70 7.55 26.28
N ALA A 115 8.20 6.81 25.30
CA ALA A 115 9.57 6.30 25.33
C ALA A 115 10.58 7.46 25.41
N GLU A 116 10.43 8.47 24.54
CA GLU A 116 11.26 9.68 24.53
C GLU A 116 11.13 10.47 25.84
N ASP A 117 9.91 10.72 26.32
CA ASP A 117 9.64 11.51 27.53
C ASP A 117 10.25 10.87 28.79
N ASN A 118 10.29 9.53 28.85
CA ASN A 118 10.84 8.78 29.99
C ASN A 118 12.32 8.40 29.80
N GLY A 119 12.95 8.80 28.69
CA GLY A 119 14.36 8.49 28.39
C GLY A 119 14.63 7.01 28.11
N ALA A 120 13.61 6.24 27.74
CA ALA A 120 13.75 4.85 27.29
C ALA A 120 14.14 4.81 25.80
N GLU A 121 14.99 3.87 25.40
CA GLU A 121 15.38 3.73 24.00
C GLU A 121 14.16 3.31 23.15
N LEU A 122 13.83 4.08 22.12
CA LEU A 122 12.76 3.75 21.18
C LEU A 122 13.28 2.82 20.07
N VAL A 123 12.69 1.62 19.94
CA VAL A 123 13.07 0.62 18.93
C VAL A 123 11.93 0.37 17.94
N LEU A 124 12.20 0.61 16.65
CA LEU A 124 11.25 0.32 15.58
C LEU A 124 11.41 -1.13 15.09
N ILE A 125 10.37 -1.93 15.23
CA ILE A 125 10.42 -3.37 14.99
C ILE A 125 9.57 -3.85 13.81
N ASP A 126 8.75 -3.00 13.19
CA ASP A 126 7.95 -3.40 12.03
C ASP A 126 8.67 -3.13 10.70
N ARG A 127 8.30 -3.91 9.68
CA ARG A 127 8.85 -3.82 8.33
C ARG A 127 8.20 -2.68 7.56
N GLU A 128 8.96 -2.08 6.64
CA GLU A 128 8.43 -1.08 5.72
C GLU A 128 7.18 -1.59 4.97
N VAL A 129 6.07 -0.84 5.11
CA VAL A 129 4.76 -1.18 4.53
C VAL A 129 4.87 -1.43 3.02
N GLY A 130 5.69 -0.63 2.32
CA GLY A 130 5.90 -0.81 0.89
C GLY A 130 6.58 -2.14 0.54
N THR A 131 7.44 -2.68 1.40
CA THR A 131 8.03 -4.01 1.22
C THR A 131 7.00 -5.10 1.51
N THR A 132 6.23 -4.97 2.59
CA THR A 132 5.11 -5.87 2.92
C THR A 132 4.10 -5.96 1.77
N MET A 133 3.67 -4.82 1.22
CA MET A 133 2.72 -4.78 0.10
C MET A 133 3.30 -5.38 -1.19
N ARG A 134 4.58 -5.16 -1.49
CA ARG A 134 5.23 -5.78 -2.66
C ARG A 134 5.35 -7.29 -2.51
N ARG A 135 5.66 -7.78 -1.31
CA ARG A 135 5.70 -9.22 -1.01
C ARG A 135 4.31 -9.84 -1.11
N LEU A 136 3.28 -9.19 -0.54
CA LEU A 136 1.89 -9.60 -0.69
C LEU A 136 1.48 -9.71 -2.16
N TYR A 137 1.71 -8.65 -2.95
CA TYR A 137 1.37 -8.63 -4.36
C TYR A 137 2.05 -9.76 -5.15
N ARG A 138 3.31 -10.09 -4.81
CA ARG A 138 4.07 -11.17 -5.45
C ARG A 138 3.65 -12.56 -4.97
N ASN A 139 3.19 -12.70 -3.73
CA ASN A 139 2.72 -13.96 -3.18
C ASN A 139 1.32 -14.34 -3.71
N VAL A 140 0.49 -13.35 -4.04
CA VAL A 140 -0.85 -13.58 -4.60
C VAL A 140 -0.75 -13.94 -6.10
N PRO A 141 -1.25 -15.13 -6.51
CA PRO A 141 -1.32 -15.52 -7.92
C PRO A 141 -2.12 -14.53 -8.76
N TRP A 142 -1.69 -14.30 -10.00
CA TRP A 142 -2.26 -13.25 -10.85
C TRP A 142 -3.78 -13.36 -11.07
N TYR A 143 -4.32 -14.58 -11.12
CA TYR A 143 -5.75 -14.82 -11.30
C TYR A 143 -6.58 -14.45 -10.07
N GLN A 144 -6.03 -14.62 -8.85
CA GLN A 144 -6.70 -14.25 -7.60
C GLN A 144 -6.77 -12.73 -7.42
N ARG A 145 -5.86 -11.98 -8.05
CA ARG A 145 -5.80 -10.52 -7.95
C ARG A 145 -7.08 -9.85 -8.43
N PHE A 146 -7.70 -10.37 -9.50
CA PHE A 146 -8.95 -9.83 -10.02
C PHE A 146 -10.11 -10.04 -9.04
N GLY A 147 -10.17 -11.19 -8.37
CA GLY A 147 -11.16 -11.47 -7.34
C GLY A 147 -11.00 -10.55 -6.12
N LEU A 148 -9.77 -10.29 -5.67
CA LEU A 148 -9.50 -9.36 -4.57
C LEU A 148 -9.88 -7.91 -4.92
N ILE A 149 -9.49 -7.44 -6.12
CA ILE A 149 -9.85 -6.09 -6.58
C ILE A 149 -11.37 -5.98 -6.73
N GLY A 150 -12.03 -6.99 -7.31
CA GLY A 150 -13.48 -7.04 -7.43
C GLY A 150 -14.18 -7.01 -6.07
N GLY A 151 -13.68 -7.77 -5.09
CA GLY A 151 -14.17 -7.77 -3.72
C GLY A 151 -14.03 -6.41 -3.02
N LEU A 152 -12.90 -5.72 -3.21
CA LEU A 152 -12.70 -4.36 -2.68
C LEU A 152 -13.63 -3.32 -3.34
N VAL A 153 -13.83 -3.40 -4.64
CA VAL A 153 -14.78 -2.51 -5.34
C VAL A 153 -16.21 -2.80 -4.88
N ALA A 154 -16.58 -4.07 -4.73
CA ALA A 154 -17.89 -4.46 -4.22
C ALA A 154 -18.09 -4.00 -2.77
N SER A 155 -17.09 -4.11 -1.89
CA SER A 155 -17.22 -3.65 -0.51
C SER A 155 -17.40 -2.14 -0.41
N VAL A 156 -16.72 -1.36 -1.25
CA VAL A 156 -16.90 0.10 -1.32
C VAL A 156 -18.27 0.47 -1.91
N ALA A 157 -18.73 -0.25 -2.92
CA ALA A 157 -20.06 -0.03 -3.52
C ALA A 157 -21.20 -0.42 -2.57
N THR A 158 -20.97 -1.43 -1.72
CA THR A 158 -21.91 -1.95 -0.73
C THR A 158 -21.72 -1.28 0.63
N SER A 159 -21.27 -0.02 0.66
CA SER A 159 -21.15 0.80 1.88
C SER A 159 -22.51 0.96 2.58
N GLN A 160 -22.99 -0.09 3.23
CA GLN A 160 -24.04 -0.04 4.22
C GLN A 160 -23.47 0.73 5.40
N LYS A 161 -24.26 1.66 5.95
CA LYS A 161 -23.94 2.28 7.23
C LYS A 161 -23.77 1.13 8.22
N ILE A 162 -22.57 0.97 8.75
CA ILE A 162 -22.29 0.02 9.82
C ILE A 162 -23.23 0.39 10.96
N ASP A 163 -24.04 -0.55 11.42
CA ASP A 163 -25.01 -0.27 12.48
C ASP A 163 -24.26 0.06 13.78
N SER A 164 -24.89 0.85 14.63
CA SER A 164 -24.38 1.21 15.96
C SER A 164 -24.00 -0.02 16.80
N GLU A 165 -24.73 -1.13 16.60
CA GLU A 165 -24.48 -2.42 17.25
C GLU A 165 -23.22 -3.14 16.71
N ASP A 166 -22.95 -3.03 15.41
CA ASP A 166 -21.72 -3.53 14.78
C ASP A 166 -20.51 -2.68 15.19
N VAL A 167 -20.69 -1.35 15.29
CA VAL A 167 -19.68 -0.42 15.81
C VAL A 167 -19.25 -0.80 17.22
N GLU A 168 -20.17 -1.15 18.11
CA GLU A 168 -19.86 -1.50 19.49
C GLU A 168 -19.18 -2.88 19.61
N ARG A 169 -19.51 -3.82 18.72
CA ARG A 169 -18.72 -5.06 18.54
C ARG A 169 -17.31 -4.80 18.05
N LEU A 170 -17.12 -3.85 17.12
CA LEU A 170 -15.79 -3.48 16.60
C LEU A 170 -14.95 -2.75 17.67
N LYS A 171 -15.58 -1.93 18.53
CA LYS A 171 -14.93 -1.25 19.67
C LYS A 171 -14.36 -2.21 20.72
N LYS A 172 -14.89 -3.43 20.82
CA LYS A 172 -14.37 -4.43 21.76
C LYS A 172 -13.01 -5.02 21.39
N GLY A 173 -12.33 -4.49 20.35
CA GLY A 173 -10.91 -4.69 20.03
C GLY A 173 -10.57 -6.08 19.49
N ASP A 174 -11.03 -7.12 20.19
CA ASP A 174 -10.74 -8.52 19.94
C ASP A 174 -11.42 -9.05 18.67
N ILE A 175 -12.61 -8.55 18.33
CA ILE A 175 -13.40 -9.10 17.22
C ILE A 175 -12.80 -8.75 15.85
N MET A 176 -12.24 -7.55 15.66
CA MET A 176 -11.65 -7.19 14.35
C MET A 176 -10.39 -7.99 14.06
N GLU A 177 -9.49 -8.10 15.03
CA GLU A 177 -8.20 -8.72 14.82
C GLU A 177 -8.30 -10.24 14.75
N SER A 178 -9.14 -10.86 15.59
CA SER A 178 -9.44 -12.29 15.50
C SER A 178 -10.13 -12.65 14.17
N THR A 179 -11.14 -11.88 13.75
CA THR A 179 -11.83 -12.11 12.46
C THR A 179 -10.87 -11.89 11.29
N PHE A 180 -10.00 -10.87 11.34
CA PHE A 180 -9.01 -10.62 10.30
C PHE A 180 -7.97 -11.75 10.25
N ARG A 181 -7.52 -12.25 11.40
CA ARG A 181 -6.58 -13.37 11.51
C ARG A 181 -7.20 -14.67 11.00
N GLU A 182 -8.43 -14.98 11.35
CA GLU A 182 -9.18 -16.15 10.85
C GLU A 182 -9.42 -16.07 9.33
N MET A 183 -9.85 -14.91 8.84
CA MET A 183 -10.01 -14.66 7.40
C MET A 183 -8.67 -14.79 6.68
N ALA A 184 -7.59 -14.24 7.24
CA ALA A 184 -6.26 -14.38 6.67
C ALA A 184 -5.81 -15.85 6.64
N GLN A 185 -6.02 -16.62 7.72
CA GLN A 185 -5.68 -18.06 7.79
C GLN A 185 -6.39 -18.88 6.71
N SER A 186 -7.62 -18.52 6.33
CA SER A 186 -8.33 -19.16 5.21
C SER A 186 -7.61 -18.99 3.86
N SER A 187 -6.75 -17.97 3.75
CA SER A 187 -5.95 -17.66 2.57
C SER A 187 -4.46 -17.58 2.92
N LYS A 188 -3.76 -18.72 2.85
CA LYS A 188 -2.30 -18.79 3.06
C LYS A 188 -1.51 -17.80 2.19
N THR A 189 -2.04 -17.42 1.03
CA THR A 189 -1.41 -16.44 0.12
C THR A 189 -1.44 -15.01 0.68
N LEU A 190 -2.42 -14.69 1.54
CA LEU A 190 -2.51 -13.41 2.24
C LEU A 190 -1.86 -13.46 3.62
N TYR A 191 -2.11 -14.54 4.38
CA TYR A 191 -1.61 -14.70 5.75
C TYR A 191 -0.09 -14.58 5.84
N LYS A 192 0.63 -15.27 4.95
CA LYS A 192 2.09 -15.36 5.06
C LYS A 192 2.77 -13.98 5.01
N PRO A 193 2.57 -13.12 3.99
CA PRO A 193 3.25 -11.83 3.94
C PRO A 193 2.70 -10.79 4.92
N LEU A 194 1.41 -10.88 5.30
CA LEU A 194 0.75 -9.88 6.15
C LEU A 194 0.89 -10.15 7.65
N ILE A 195 1.03 -11.41 8.06
CA ILE A 195 1.07 -11.81 9.48
C ILE A 195 2.37 -12.56 9.75
N GLU A 196 2.51 -13.79 9.24
CA GLU A 196 3.62 -14.69 9.59
C GLU A 196 5.02 -14.06 9.38
N GLU A 197 5.25 -13.43 8.21
CA GLU A 197 6.51 -12.76 7.92
C GLU A 197 6.74 -11.52 8.77
N ARG A 198 5.69 -10.80 9.17
CA ARG A 198 5.81 -9.62 10.03
C ARG A 198 6.09 -10.03 11.47
N ASP A 199 5.43 -11.08 11.98
CA ASP A 199 5.70 -11.65 13.30
C ASP A 199 7.16 -12.06 13.43
N ARG A 200 7.67 -12.79 12.43
CA ARG A 200 9.08 -13.17 12.34
C ARG A 200 10.02 -11.97 12.24
N TYR A 201 9.67 -10.98 11.43
CA TYR A 201 10.46 -9.75 11.31
C TYR A 201 10.55 -9.01 12.64
N MET A 202 9.42 -8.79 13.31
CA MET A 202 9.33 -8.12 14.60
C MET A 202 10.13 -8.85 15.67
N ALA A 203 9.94 -10.16 15.80
CA ALA A 203 10.71 -10.97 16.74
C ALA A 203 12.22 -10.89 16.44
N ALA A 204 12.63 -11.02 15.18
CA ALA A 204 14.04 -10.91 14.79
C ALA A 204 14.62 -9.52 15.07
N ARG A 205 13.84 -8.44 14.89
CA ARG A 205 14.26 -7.07 15.24
C ARG A 205 14.41 -6.89 16.75
N VAL A 206 13.49 -7.41 17.55
CA VAL A 206 13.60 -7.40 19.02
C VAL A 206 14.85 -8.16 19.47
N LEU A 207 15.11 -9.35 18.91
CA LEU A 207 16.31 -10.13 19.21
C LEU A 207 17.60 -9.39 18.80
N GLU A 208 17.63 -8.78 17.62
CA GLU A 208 18.80 -8.06 17.12
C GLU A 208 19.11 -6.78 17.90
N GLN A 209 18.07 -6.01 18.25
CA GLN A 209 18.22 -4.67 18.80
C GLN A 209 18.12 -4.61 20.32
N CYS A 210 17.48 -5.58 20.96
CA CYS A 210 17.15 -5.50 22.38
C CYS A 210 17.77 -6.63 23.22
N ALA A 211 17.76 -7.87 22.74
CA ALA A 211 18.23 -9.01 23.52
C ALA A 211 19.72 -8.87 23.88
N GLY A 212 20.04 -9.06 25.16
CA GLY A 212 21.39 -8.90 25.72
C GLY A 212 21.89 -7.45 25.85
N LYS A 213 21.13 -6.44 25.37
CA LYS A 213 21.49 -5.01 25.44
C LYS A 213 20.75 -4.27 26.55
N PHE A 214 19.51 -4.66 26.82
CA PHE A 214 18.67 -4.05 27.84
C PHE A 214 18.28 -5.09 28.89
N ARG A 215 17.92 -4.65 30.10
CA ARG A 215 17.47 -5.55 31.17
C ARG A 215 15.97 -5.83 31.02
N LYS A 216 15.15 -4.80 30.79
CA LYS A 216 13.70 -4.92 30.64
C LYS A 216 13.19 -4.09 29.46
N VAL A 217 12.42 -4.73 28.58
CA VAL A 217 11.95 -4.15 27.31
C VAL A 217 10.45 -4.32 27.20
N LEU A 218 9.73 -3.24 26.93
CA LEU A 218 8.30 -3.30 26.59
C LEU A 218 8.16 -3.35 25.06
N VAL A 219 7.38 -4.30 24.56
CA VAL A 219 7.05 -4.41 23.12
C VAL A 219 5.56 -4.13 22.95
N VAL A 220 5.23 -3.01 22.32
CA VAL A 220 3.86 -2.59 22.03
C VAL A 220 3.51 -2.97 20.58
N LEU A 221 2.54 -3.85 20.42
CA LEU A 221 2.12 -4.40 19.13
C LEU A 221 0.59 -4.60 19.07
N GLY A 222 0.03 -4.80 17.88
CA GLY A 222 -1.35 -5.19 17.69
C GLY A 222 -1.62 -6.57 18.34
N ALA A 223 -2.76 -6.75 19.00
CA ALA A 223 -3.07 -7.99 19.71
C ALA A 223 -3.03 -9.24 18.80
N GLY A 224 -3.32 -9.06 17.52
CA GLY A 224 -3.26 -10.05 16.46
C GLY A 224 -1.86 -10.38 15.98
N HIS A 225 -0.80 -9.77 16.52
CA HIS A 225 0.60 -10.15 16.32
C HIS A 225 1.21 -10.80 17.58
N LEU A 226 0.58 -10.63 18.75
CA LEU A 226 1.12 -11.03 20.05
C LEU A 226 1.52 -12.50 20.11
N GLU A 227 0.63 -13.41 19.71
CA GLU A 227 0.89 -14.85 19.75
C GLU A 227 2.02 -15.28 18.79
N GLY A 228 2.08 -14.67 17.61
CA GLY A 228 3.09 -15.02 16.60
C GLY A 228 4.49 -14.53 16.98
N VAL A 229 4.57 -13.29 17.48
CA VAL A 229 5.83 -12.72 17.99
C VAL A 229 6.29 -13.48 19.23
N ALA A 230 5.38 -13.80 20.16
CA ALA A 230 5.70 -14.60 21.35
C ALA A 230 6.32 -15.95 20.97
N SER A 231 5.66 -16.69 20.06
CA SER A 231 6.15 -17.99 19.60
C SER A 231 7.53 -17.89 18.92
N ALA A 232 7.77 -16.83 18.16
CA ALA A 232 9.06 -16.60 17.50
C ALA A 232 10.18 -16.16 18.46
N LEU A 233 9.85 -15.54 19.59
CA LEU A 233 10.80 -15.20 20.66
C LEU A 233 11.11 -16.41 21.57
N GLU A 234 10.13 -17.29 21.80
CA GLU A 234 10.33 -18.56 22.51
C GLU A 234 11.18 -19.56 21.70
N GLN A 235 11.13 -19.45 20.37
CA GLN A 235 11.95 -20.23 19.44
C GLN A 235 12.84 -19.31 18.61
N PRO A 236 13.82 -18.64 19.25
CA PRO A 236 14.57 -17.57 18.61
C PRO A 236 15.38 -18.08 17.43
N THR A 237 15.37 -17.30 16.36
CA THR A 237 16.19 -17.55 15.18
C THR A 237 17.67 -17.43 15.54
N PRO A 238 18.55 -18.33 15.05
CA PRO A 238 19.97 -18.29 15.36
C PRO A 238 20.70 -17.10 14.72
N LYS A 239 20.10 -16.45 13.71
CA LYS A 239 20.69 -15.30 13.00
C LYS A 239 19.65 -14.20 12.76
N PRO A 240 19.26 -13.43 13.80
CA PRO A 240 18.22 -12.40 13.68
C PRO A 240 18.50 -11.38 12.58
N ALA A 241 19.73 -10.88 12.49
CA ALA A 241 20.13 -9.91 11.45
C ALA A 241 20.01 -10.47 10.01
N ALA A 242 20.23 -11.78 9.82
CA ALA A 242 20.10 -12.40 8.50
C ALA A 242 18.62 -12.53 8.10
N GLU A 243 17.75 -12.84 9.06
CA GLU A 243 16.31 -12.95 8.86
C GLU A 243 15.67 -11.59 8.55
N VAL A 244 16.03 -10.55 9.30
CA VAL A 244 15.64 -9.16 9.00
C VAL A 244 16.01 -8.81 7.56
N LYS A 245 17.27 -9.05 7.17
CA LYS A 245 17.76 -8.76 5.83
C LYS A 245 17.01 -9.53 4.74
N GLU A 246 16.71 -10.80 4.96
CA GLU A 246 15.92 -11.62 4.03
C GLU A 246 14.51 -11.04 3.85
N LEU A 247 13.85 -10.72 4.97
CA LEU A 247 12.47 -10.24 4.99
C LEU A 247 12.32 -8.81 4.47
N ASP A 248 13.36 -7.99 4.53
CA ASP A 248 13.47 -6.69 3.87
C ASP A 248 13.71 -6.82 2.36
N THR A 249 14.30 -7.93 1.92
CA THR A 249 14.47 -8.18 0.50
C THR A 249 13.17 -8.64 -0.15
N CYS A 250 12.97 -8.14 -1.36
CA CYS A 250 11.76 -8.29 -2.12
C CYS A 250 12.01 -9.36 -3.20
N PRO A 251 11.18 -10.42 -3.34
CA PRO A 251 11.45 -11.48 -4.31
C PRO A 251 11.48 -10.90 -5.73
N PRO A 252 12.35 -11.38 -6.64
CA PRO A 252 12.51 -10.77 -7.95
C PRO A 252 11.19 -10.78 -8.73
N PRO A 253 10.90 -9.73 -9.54
CA PRO A 253 9.69 -9.69 -10.34
C PRO A 253 9.71 -10.84 -11.37
N SER A 254 8.54 -11.39 -11.66
CA SER A 254 8.39 -12.37 -12.74
C SER A 254 8.83 -11.77 -14.08
N ARG A 255 9.55 -12.53 -14.90
CA ARG A 255 10.05 -12.07 -16.22
C ARG A 255 9.01 -12.16 -17.34
N TRP A 256 7.98 -12.99 -17.18
CA TRP A 256 6.97 -13.24 -18.22
C TRP A 256 6.19 -11.99 -18.67
N PRO A 257 5.83 -11.00 -17.82
CA PRO A 257 5.11 -9.83 -18.29
C PRO A 257 5.96 -8.96 -19.22
N LYS A 258 7.28 -8.92 -18.99
CA LYS A 258 8.23 -8.24 -19.89
C LYS A 258 8.27 -8.92 -21.25
N PHE A 259 8.31 -10.26 -21.27
CA PHE A 259 8.26 -11.03 -22.50
C PHE A 259 6.94 -10.80 -23.25
N LEU A 260 5.80 -10.88 -22.55
CA LEU A 260 4.49 -10.64 -23.15
C LEU A 260 4.38 -9.23 -23.74
N ALA A 261 4.87 -8.21 -23.03
CA ALA A 261 4.85 -6.84 -23.52
C ALA A 261 5.63 -6.70 -24.83
N TRP A 262 6.84 -7.27 -24.92
CA TRP A 262 7.61 -7.29 -26.17
C TRP A 262 6.96 -8.12 -27.26
N ALA A 263 6.35 -9.26 -26.93
CA ALA A 263 5.61 -10.08 -27.89
C ALA A 263 4.45 -9.30 -28.53
N VAL A 264 3.69 -8.53 -27.73
CA VAL A 264 2.62 -7.66 -28.24
C VAL A 264 3.17 -6.61 -29.20
N VAL A 265 4.31 -5.98 -28.88
CA VAL A 265 4.95 -5.01 -29.78
C VAL A 265 5.33 -5.67 -31.11
N VAL A 266 5.97 -6.84 -31.08
CA VAL A 266 6.34 -7.59 -32.28
C VAL A 266 5.11 -7.94 -33.12
N ILE A 267 4.03 -8.42 -32.49
CA ILE A 267 2.78 -8.76 -33.18
C ILE A 267 2.20 -7.52 -33.87
N VAL A 268 2.12 -6.38 -33.17
CA VAL A 268 1.53 -5.14 -33.72
C VAL A 268 2.37 -4.61 -34.88
N LEU A 269 3.70 -4.55 -34.72
CA LEU A 269 4.60 -4.11 -35.79
C LEU A 269 4.56 -5.05 -37.00
N SER A 270 4.48 -6.36 -36.77
CA SER A 270 4.32 -7.33 -37.85
C SER A 270 2.98 -7.14 -38.56
N GLY A 271 1.91 -6.84 -37.82
CA GLY A 271 0.61 -6.52 -38.39
C GLY A 271 0.65 -5.29 -39.30
N PHE A 272 1.36 -4.23 -38.91
CA PHE A 272 1.57 -3.07 -39.80
C PHE A 272 2.38 -3.45 -41.04
N ALA A 273 3.49 -4.18 -40.88
CA ALA A 273 4.33 -4.58 -42.00
C ALA A 273 3.57 -5.43 -43.02
N LEU A 274 2.82 -6.43 -42.56
CA LEU A 274 1.95 -7.26 -43.41
C LEU A 274 0.86 -6.42 -44.05
N GLY A 275 0.28 -5.48 -43.32
CA GLY A 275 -0.75 -4.61 -43.87
C GLY A 275 -0.26 -3.76 -45.03
N PHE A 276 0.92 -3.13 -44.87
CA PHE A 276 1.57 -2.37 -45.96
C PHE A 276 2.06 -3.27 -47.10
N ALA A 277 2.44 -4.52 -46.83
CA ALA A 277 2.84 -5.48 -47.86
C ALA A 277 1.65 -5.94 -48.73
N GLN A 278 0.43 -5.97 -48.17
CA GLN A 278 -0.79 -6.25 -48.93
C GLN A 278 -1.27 -5.02 -49.71
N SER A 279 -1.46 -3.88 -49.03
CA SER A 279 -1.80 -2.62 -49.69
C SER A 279 -1.48 -1.39 -48.81
N PRO A 280 -1.07 -0.25 -49.41
CA PRO A 280 -0.85 0.99 -48.67
C PRO A 280 -2.08 1.46 -47.89
N GLU A 281 -3.29 1.28 -48.44
CA GLU A 281 -4.55 1.68 -47.83
C GLU A 281 -4.84 0.89 -46.55
N LEU A 282 -4.60 -0.44 -46.58
CA LEU A 282 -4.80 -1.30 -45.43
C LEU A 282 -3.78 -0.98 -44.34
N GLY A 283 -2.50 -0.80 -44.69
CA GLY A 283 -1.45 -0.38 -43.76
C GLY A 283 -1.81 0.89 -42.98
N TRP A 284 -2.23 1.95 -43.69
CA TRP A 284 -2.66 3.20 -43.04
C TRP A 284 -3.92 3.03 -42.19
N THR A 285 -4.84 2.18 -42.61
CA THR A 285 -6.05 1.87 -41.85
C THR A 285 -5.72 1.19 -40.51
N LEU A 286 -4.74 0.28 -40.49
CA LEU A 286 -4.27 -0.37 -39.27
C LEU A 286 -3.58 0.64 -38.34
N VAL A 287 -2.73 1.51 -38.88
CA VAL A 287 -2.07 2.59 -38.11
C VAL A 287 -3.10 3.55 -37.51
N ALA A 288 -4.08 4.00 -38.29
CA ALA A 288 -5.15 4.86 -37.81
C ALA A 288 -5.97 4.18 -36.71
N THR A 289 -6.30 2.89 -36.88
CA THR A 289 -7.00 2.09 -35.85
C THR A 289 -6.19 2.02 -34.56
N TRP A 290 -4.88 1.81 -34.66
CA TRP A 290 -3.98 1.79 -33.50
C TRP A 290 -3.94 3.12 -32.77
N VAL A 291 -3.73 4.22 -33.51
CA VAL A 291 -3.63 5.57 -32.97
C VAL A 291 -4.94 5.99 -32.30
N LEU A 292 -6.07 5.80 -32.98
CA LEU A 292 -7.37 6.22 -32.47
C LEU A 292 -7.81 5.45 -31.23
N LEU A 293 -7.57 4.13 -31.18
CA LEU A 293 -7.93 3.32 -30.02
C LEU A 293 -7.00 3.55 -28.83
N ASN A 294 -5.68 3.53 -29.04
CA ASN A 294 -4.73 3.80 -27.94
C ASN A 294 -4.84 5.23 -27.45
N GLY A 295 -4.73 6.19 -28.36
CA GLY A 295 -4.82 7.61 -28.06
C GLY A 295 -6.18 7.98 -27.46
N GLY A 296 -7.27 7.55 -28.11
CA GLY A 296 -8.62 7.90 -27.68
C GLY A 296 -8.99 7.36 -26.30
N LEU A 297 -8.71 6.09 -26.01
CA LEU A 297 -9.03 5.51 -24.70
C LEU A 297 -8.14 6.06 -23.59
N SER A 298 -6.85 6.31 -23.86
CA SER A 298 -5.96 6.98 -22.90
C SER A 298 -6.42 8.40 -22.60
N ALA A 299 -6.75 9.18 -23.63
CA ALA A 299 -7.28 10.54 -23.52
C ALA A 299 -8.62 10.57 -22.75
N LEU A 300 -9.52 9.61 -23.04
CA LEU A 300 -10.76 9.43 -22.30
C LEU A 300 -10.49 9.15 -20.81
N GLY A 301 -9.50 8.30 -20.50
CA GLY A 301 -9.08 8.05 -19.12
C GLY A 301 -8.62 9.32 -18.40
N VAL A 302 -7.82 10.16 -19.06
CA VAL A 302 -7.40 11.47 -18.51
C VAL A 302 -8.60 12.40 -18.34
N ALA A 303 -9.54 12.42 -19.29
CA ALA A 303 -10.75 13.24 -19.20
C ALA A 303 -11.63 12.81 -18.01
N ILE A 304 -11.79 11.50 -17.80
CA ILE A 304 -12.50 10.95 -16.63
C ILE A 304 -11.81 11.37 -15.32
N ALA A 305 -10.47 11.44 -15.30
CA ALA A 305 -9.72 11.96 -14.14
C ALA A 305 -9.84 13.48 -13.95
N TYR A 306 -10.56 14.22 -14.81
CA TYR A 306 -10.56 15.68 -14.88
C TYR A 306 -9.15 16.28 -15.04
N GLY A 307 -8.30 15.60 -15.80
CA GLY A 307 -6.98 16.12 -16.18
C GLY A 307 -7.07 17.37 -17.05
N HIS A 308 -5.98 18.12 -17.14
CA HIS A 308 -5.93 19.32 -17.97
C HIS A 308 -6.12 18.97 -19.47
N PRO A 309 -6.77 19.82 -20.29
CA PRO A 309 -6.93 19.56 -21.73
C PRO A 309 -5.61 19.29 -22.48
N ILE A 310 -4.53 19.98 -22.09
CA ILE A 310 -3.17 19.70 -22.61
C ILE A 310 -2.73 18.28 -22.26
N THR A 311 -3.05 17.79 -21.06
CA THR A 311 -2.77 16.42 -20.63
C THR A 311 -3.60 15.41 -21.42
N VAL A 312 -4.86 15.71 -21.74
CA VAL A 312 -5.72 14.88 -22.60
C VAL A 312 -5.11 14.76 -23.99
N ALA A 313 -4.71 15.87 -24.60
CA ALA A 313 -4.03 15.87 -25.90
C ALA A 313 -2.68 15.14 -25.84
N GLY A 314 -1.89 15.38 -24.78
CA GLY A 314 -0.62 14.71 -24.56
C GLY A 314 -0.77 13.19 -24.42
N ALA A 315 -1.79 12.73 -23.69
CA ALA A 315 -2.11 11.32 -23.54
C ALA A 315 -2.56 10.68 -24.86
N PHE A 316 -3.35 11.40 -25.67
CA PHE A 316 -3.75 10.95 -27.00
C PHE A 316 -2.53 10.69 -27.91
N LEU A 317 -1.57 11.62 -27.92
CA LEU A 317 -0.37 11.52 -28.76
C LEU A 317 0.66 10.53 -28.20
N ALA A 318 0.81 10.46 -26.88
CA ALA A 318 1.79 9.60 -26.24
C ALA A 318 1.39 8.13 -26.26
N ALA A 319 0.09 7.80 -26.07
CA ALA A 319 -0.34 6.41 -25.91
C ALA A 319 0.04 5.49 -27.09
N PRO A 320 -0.18 5.85 -28.36
CA PRO A 320 0.20 4.99 -29.48
C PRO A 320 1.70 4.69 -29.57
N LEU A 321 2.55 5.65 -29.16
CA LEU A 321 4.01 5.54 -29.17
C LEU A 321 4.52 4.75 -27.96
N THR A 322 4.00 5.08 -26.78
CA THR A 322 4.36 4.44 -25.50
C THR A 322 3.87 2.99 -25.43
N SER A 323 2.71 2.66 -25.99
CA SER A 323 2.24 1.26 -26.09
C SER A 323 3.17 0.37 -26.94
N LEU A 324 3.94 0.96 -27.87
CA LEU A 324 4.97 0.25 -28.65
C LEU A 324 6.34 0.21 -27.94
N ASN A 325 6.45 0.84 -26.76
CA ASN A 325 7.67 0.85 -25.95
C ASN A 325 7.36 0.38 -24.51
N PRO A 326 7.63 -0.89 -24.17
CA PRO A 326 7.34 -1.45 -22.85
C PRO A 326 8.03 -0.76 -21.66
N THR A 327 8.95 0.19 -21.90
CA THR A 327 9.71 0.88 -20.85
C THR A 327 9.02 2.14 -20.31
N ILE A 328 8.16 2.80 -21.09
CA ILE A 328 7.49 4.04 -20.71
C ILE A 328 6.01 3.91 -21.07
N GLY A 329 5.13 3.96 -20.07
CA GLY A 329 3.68 3.90 -20.30
C GLY A 329 3.04 5.28 -20.50
N ALA A 330 1.90 5.31 -21.20
CA ALA A 330 1.14 6.54 -21.47
C ALA A 330 0.81 7.34 -20.20
N GLY A 331 0.51 6.65 -19.10
CA GLY A 331 0.22 7.30 -17.82
C GLY A 331 1.39 8.08 -17.23
N PHE A 332 2.64 7.66 -17.47
CA PHE A 332 3.81 8.43 -17.03
C PHE A 332 3.89 9.76 -17.76
N VAL A 333 3.66 9.75 -19.08
CA VAL A 333 3.68 10.96 -19.89
C VAL A 333 2.52 11.88 -19.51
N ALA A 334 1.31 11.33 -19.36
CA ALA A 334 0.14 12.09 -18.92
C ALA A 334 0.37 12.72 -17.53
N ALA A 335 0.87 11.96 -16.56
CA ALA A 335 1.14 12.49 -15.24
C ALA A 335 2.28 13.52 -15.22
N ALA A 336 3.31 13.34 -16.04
CA ALA A 336 4.37 14.34 -16.19
C ALA A 336 3.82 15.66 -16.74
N ILE A 337 3.01 15.61 -17.80
CA ILE A 337 2.34 16.79 -18.36
C ILE A 337 1.45 17.44 -17.30
N GLU A 338 0.62 16.65 -16.59
CA GLU A 338 -0.25 17.16 -15.54
C GLU A 338 0.53 17.84 -14.41
N LEU A 339 1.64 17.23 -13.95
CA LEU A 339 2.51 17.81 -12.94
C LEU A 339 3.15 19.12 -13.41
N THR A 340 3.51 19.24 -14.70
CA THR A 340 4.06 20.49 -15.22
C THR A 340 3.03 21.60 -15.31
N VAL A 341 1.82 21.30 -15.80
CA VAL A 341 0.75 22.28 -16.05
C VAL A 341 -0.01 22.65 -14.77
N ARG A 342 -0.24 21.67 -13.89
CA ARG A 342 -0.95 21.83 -12.60
C ARG A 342 -0.09 21.36 -11.44
N ARG A 343 1.07 22.01 -11.25
CA ARG A 343 1.98 21.74 -10.12
C ARG A 343 1.20 21.68 -8.79
N PRO A 344 1.24 20.54 -8.07
CA PRO A 344 0.69 20.45 -6.74
C PRO A 344 1.40 21.40 -5.79
N ARG A 345 0.64 22.04 -4.91
CA ARG A 345 1.18 22.91 -3.86
C ARG A 345 1.35 22.12 -2.57
N VAL A 346 2.18 22.63 -1.67
CA VAL A 346 2.35 22.10 -0.31
C VAL A 346 1.01 21.87 0.40
N GLY A 347 0.05 22.80 0.25
CA GLY A 347 -1.30 22.65 0.82
C GLY A 347 -2.15 21.51 0.22
N ASP A 348 -1.86 21.07 -1.01
CA ASP A 348 -2.53 19.91 -1.60
C ASP A 348 -2.06 18.61 -0.91
N PHE A 349 -0.81 18.53 -0.46
CA PHE A 349 -0.33 17.38 0.31
C PHE A 349 -0.93 17.34 1.72
N ARG A 350 -1.06 18.50 2.38
CA ARG A 350 -1.73 18.61 3.71
C ARG A 350 -3.18 18.14 3.67
N SER A 351 -3.91 18.58 2.66
CA SER A 351 -5.33 18.24 2.52
C SER A 351 -5.57 16.84 1.93
N LEU A 352 -4.53 16.18 1.41
CA LEU A 352 -4.63 14.92 0.68
C LEU A 352 -5.33 13.84 1.52
N ARG A 353 -4.79 13.52 2.71
CA ARG A 353 -5.34 12.47 3.59
C ARG A 353 -6.82 12.68 3.87
N LYS A 354 -7.20 13.92 4.20
CA LYS A 354 -8.59 14.29 4.47
C LYS A 354 -9.46 14.20 3.23
N HIS A 355 -8.97 14.65 2.08
CA HIS A 355 -9.73 14.63 0.83
C HIS A 355 -9.96 13.20 0.34
N VAL A 356 -8.93 12.34 0.32
CA VAL A 356 -9.05 10.97 -0.22
C VAL A 356 -9.96 10.06 0.59
N THR A 357 -10.35 10.45 1.81
CA THR A 357 -11.47 9.82 2.51
C THR A 357 -12.70 9.85 1.62
N ARG A 358 -13.09 11.00 1.07
CA ARG A 358 -14.29 11.14 0.25
C ARG A 358 -14.00 10.77 -1.21
N TRP A 359 -14.93 10.07 -1.85
CA TRP A 359 -14.84 9.72 -3.27
C TRP A 359 -14.56 10.94 -4.16
N GLN A 360 -15.31 12.02 -3.98
CA GLN A 360 -15.11 13.29 -4.71
C GLN A 360 -13.75 13.95 -4.42
N GLY A 361 -13.15 13.64 -3.26
CA GLY A 361 -11.86 14.16 -2.85
C GLY A 361 -10.70 13.75 -3.77
N TRP A 362 -10.79 12.56 -4.36
CA TRP A 362 -9.81 12.06 -5.32
C TRP A 362 -9.71 12.92 -6.58
N TRP A 363 -10.83 13.49 -7.03
CA TRP A 363 -10.86 14.38 -8.20
C TRP A 363 -10.60 15.84 -7.84
N THR A 364 -10.83 16.26 -6.61
CA THR A 364 -10.67 17.67 -6.21
C THR A 364 -9.24 18.00 -5.81
N ASN A 365 -8.55 17.10 -5.11
CA ASN A 365 -7.16 17.31 -4.70
C ASN A 365 -6.18 17.10 -5.88
N ARG A 366 -5.23 18.02 -6.08
CA ARG A 366 -4.31 17.98 -7.24
C ARG A 366 -3.37 16.78 -7.24
N VAL A 367 -2.91 16.36 -6.06
CA VAL A 367 -2.02 15.20 -5.92
C VAL A 367 -2.79 13.93 -6.26
N ALA A 368 -3.96 13.72 -5.63
CA ALA A 368 -4.81 12.56 -5.92
C ALA A 368 -5.21 12.52 -7.40
N ARG A 369 -5.58 13.66 -7.98
CA ARG A 369 -5.94 13.78 -9.39
C ARG A 369 -4.79 13.40 -10.32
N THR A 370 -3.57 13.83 -10.03
CA THR A 370 -2.39 13.45 -10.83
C THR A 370 -2.20 11.94 -10.84
N LEU A 371 -2.41 11.28 -9.69
CA LEU A 371 -2.34 9.83 -9.59
C LEU A 371 -3.51 9.15 -10.33
N LEU A 372 -4.72 9.71 -10.32
CA LEU A 372 -5.83 9.25 -11.15
C LEU A 372 -5.54 9.38 -12.65
N VAL A 373 -4.96 10.51 -13.07
CA VAL A 373 -4.52 10.75 -14.46
C VAL A 373 -3.53 9.68 -14.88
N PHE A 374 -2.52 9.41 -14.05
CA PHE A 374 -1.56 8.32 -14.29
C PHE A 374 -2.27 6.97 -14.48
N LEU A 375 -3.18 6.62 -13.56
CA LEU A 375 -3.86 5.33 -13.56
C LEU A 375 -4.79 5.17 -14.75
N PHE A 376 -5.70 6.11 -14.97
CA PHE A 376 -6.71 6.00 -16.02
C PHE A 376 -6.12 6.12 -17.42
N ALA A 377 -5.07 6.94 -17.62
CA ALA A 377 -4.32 6.94 -18.89
C ALA A 377 -3.64 5.58 -19.13
N SER A 378 -3.06 4.97 -18.09
CA SER A 378 -2.43 3.64 -18.21
C SER A 378 -3.45 2.55 -18.54
N ILE A 379 -4.61 2.55 -17.87
CA ILE A 379 -5.72 1.63 -18.15
C ILE A 379 -6.25 1.84 -19.57
N GLY A 380 -6.47 3.09 -19.98
CA GLY A 380 -6.94 3.43 -21.32
C GLY A 380 -5.97 2.96 -22.41
N SER A 381 -4.66 3.19 -22.22
CA SER A 381 -3.62 2.71 -23.14
C SER A 381 -3.57 1.18 -23.22
N ALA A 382 -3.69 0.48 -22.09
CA ALA A 382 -3.70 -0.98 -22.06
C ALA A 382 -4.94 -1.56 -22.76
N ALA A 383 -6.12 -0.99 -22.50
CA ALA A 383 -7.36 -1.35 -23.19
C ALA A 383 -7.27 -1.06 -24.70
N GLY A 384 -6.69 0.08 -25.09
CA GLY A 384 -6.44 0.44 -26.48
C GLY A 384 -5.50 -0.51 -27.18
N THR A 385 -4.42 -0.93 -26.52
CA THR A 385 -3.48 -1.94 -27.04
C THR A 385 -4.18 -3.27 -27.31
N TYR A 386 -5.00 -3.73 -26.36
CA TYR A 386 -5.74 -4.99 -26.50
C TYR A 386 -6.77 -4.92 -27.64
N LEU A 387 -7.62 -3.88 -27.65
CA LEU A 387 -8.68 -3.72 -28.64
C LEU A 387 -8.11 -3.44 -30.05
N ALA A 388 -7.06 -2.63 -30.15
CA ALA A 388 -6.42 -2.36 -31.43
C ALA A 388 -5.69 -3.59 -31.96
N GLY A 389 -4.96 -4.32 -31.10
CA GLY A 389 -4.31 -5.57 -31.47
C GLY A 389 -5.31 -6.60 -32.00
N ALA A 390 -6.43 -6.79 -31.31
CA ALA A 390 -7.50 -7.69 -31.75
C ALA A 390 -8.08 -7.29 -33.12
N ARG A 391 -8.39 -6.00 -33.32
CA ARG A 391 -8.90 -5.50 -34.60
C ARG A 391 -7.88 -5.57 -35.75
N ILE A 392 -6.60 -5.39 -35.47
CA ILE A 392 -5.54 -5.53 -36.47
C ILE A 392 -5.49 -6.96 -36.97
N ILE A 393 -5.52 -7.93 -36.05
CA ILE A 393 -5.53 -9.36 -36.39
C ILE A 393 -6.79 -9.72 -37.19
N GLU A 394 -7.97 -9.27 -36.73
CA GLU A 394 -9.24 -9.51 -37.43
C GLU A 394 -9.23 -8.97 -38.87
N ARG A 395 -8.73 -7.76 -39.08
CA ARG A 395 -8.64 -7.12 -40.41
C ARG A 395 -7.62 -7.79 -41.33
N LEU A 396 -6.55 -8.35 -40.78
CA LEU A 396 -5.56 -9.09 -41.58
C LEU A 396 -6.03 -10.49 -41.98
N ILE A 397 -6.93 -11.10 -41.20
CA ILE A 397 -7.53 -12.41 -41.51
C ILE A 397 -8.68 -12.26 -42.51
N SER A 398 -9.38 -11.12 -42.50
CA SER A 398 -10.53 -10.84 -43.36
C SER A 398 -10.21 -10.12 -44.67
N ALA A 399 -8.97 -9.62 -44.82
CA ALA A 399 -8.41 -9.07 -46.06
C ALA A 399 -7.65 -10.16 -46.82
#